data_AF-A0AAJ1SPG1-F1
#
_entry.id   AF-A0AAJ1SPG1-F1
#
_cell.length_a   1.000
_cell.length_b   1.000
_cell.length_c   1.000
_cell.angle_alpha   90.00
_cell.angle_beta   90.00
_cell.angle_gamma   90.00
#
_symmetry.space_group_name_H-M   'P 1'
#
loop_
_entity.id
_entity.type
_entity.pdbx_description
1 polymer ?
#
loop_
_entity_poly.entity_id
_entity_poly.type
_entity_poly.pdbx_seq_one_letter_code
_entity_poly.pdbx_strand_id
1 'polypeptide(L)' 'MDSRSEISSFLTTRRAKLTPEQAGVPLYSGTRRVPGLRREEVAHLAGVSVDYSRSQEPPSEAD' A
#
# COMPACT_ATOMS: atom_id res chain seq x y z
N MET A 1 1.67 -4.49 27.99
CA MET A 1 2.23 -3.94 26.75
C MET A 1 1.79 -4.86 25.63
N ASP A 2 1.08 -4.31 24.65
CA ASP A 2 0.43 -5.11 23.61
C ASP A 2 1.44 -5.39 22.49
N SER A 3 2.06 -6.57 22.50
CA SER A 3 3.17 -6.92 21.59
C SER A 3 2.79 -6.77 20.12
N ARG A 4 1.50 -6.89 19.78
CA ARG A 4 0.98 -6.68 18.44
C ARG A 4 1.10 -5.22 18.00
N SER A 5 0.90 -4.27 18.92
CA SER A 5 1.05 -2.83 18.66
C SER A 5 2.52 -2.45 18.46
N GLU A 6 3.42 -2.98 19.28
CA GLU A 6 4.87 -2.76 19.15
C GLU A 6 5.42 -3.33 17.84
N ILE A 7 5.04 -4.55 17.47
CA ILE A 7 5.43 -5.17 16.20
C ILE A 7 4.89 -4.36 15.02
N SER A 8 3.63 -3.92 15.08
CA SER A 8 3.03 -3.09 14.04
C SER A 8 3.77 -1.75 13.86
N SER A 9 4.10 -1.07 14.97
CA SER A 9 4.87 0.19 14.95
C SER A 9 6.30 -0.01 14.43
N PHE A 10 6.96 -1.10 14.82
CA PHE A 10 8.30 -1.46 14.36
C PHE A 10 8.33 -1.75 12.84
N LEU A 11 7.37 -2.55 12.35
CA LEU A 11 7.21 -2.84 10.93
C LEU A 11 6.87 -1.57 10.14
N THR A 12 6.00 -0.72 10.69
CA THR A 12 5.64 0.58 10.08
C THR A 12 6.87 1.49 9.95
N THR A 13 7.68 1.60 11.01
CA THR A 13 8.88 2.43 11.01
C THR A 13 9.93 1.92 10.04
N ARG A 14 10.15 0.60 9.96
CA ARG A 14 11.09 0.03 8.97
C ARG A 14 10.60 0.21 7.54
N ARG A 15 9.30 0.04 7.30
CA ARG A 15 8.70 0.21 5.97
C ARG A 15 8.66 1.66 5.52
N ALA A 16 8.56 2.61 6.45
CA ALA A 16 8.69 4.03 6.15
C ALA A 16 10.11 4.43 5.71
N LYS A 17 11.13 3.66 6.12
CA LYS A 17 12.53 3.86 5.71
C LYS A 17 12.90 3.17 4.41
N LEU A 18 12.07 2.24 3.92
CA LEU A 18 12.30 1.53 2.67
C LEU A 18 11.87 2.41 1.50
N THR A 19 12.84 2.82 0.69
CA THR A 19 12.57 3.47 -0.58
C THR A 19 12.21 2.42 -1.65
N PRO A 20 11.50 2.82 -2.72
CA PRO A 20 11.20 1.92 -3.85
C PRO A 20 12.48 1.33 -4.46
N GLU A 21 13.54 2.14 -4.54
CA GLU A 21 14.86 1.74 -5.03
C GLU A 21 15.48 0.64 -4.16
N GLN A 22 15.40 0.79 -2.83
CA GLN A 22 15.88 -0.23 -1.89
C GLN A 22 15.03 -1.50 -1.91
N ALA A 23 13.75 -1.39 -2.24
CA ALA A 23 12.86 -2.52 -2.37
C ALA A 23 12.94 -3.22 -3.73
N GLY A 24 13.71 -2.67 -4.68
CA GLY A 24 13.85 -3.23 -6.03
C GLY A 24 12.55 -3.18 -6.84
N VAL A 25 11.66 -2.23 -6.54
CA VAL A 25 10.39 -2.08 -7.26
C VAL A 25 10.44 -0.95 -8.29
N PRO A 26 9.66 -1.06 -9.38
CA PRO A 26 9.54 0.01 -10.35
C PRO A 26 9.01 1.28 -9.69
N LEU A 27 9.62 2.42 -10.01
CA LEU A 27 9.08 3.72 -9.63
C LEU A 27 7.83 3.99 -10.48
N TYR A 28 6.67 4.04 -9.82
CA TYR A 28 5.44 4.47 -10.47
C TYR A 28 5.44 5.99 -10.65
N SER A 29 5.13 6.45 -11.86
CA SER A 29 5.12 7.85 -12.25
C SER A 29 4.13 8.71 -11.43
N GLY A 30 4.49 9.97 -11.17
CA GLY A 30 3.64 10.98 -10.51
C GLY A 30 4.15 11.48 -9.16
N THR A 31 3.55 12.56 -8.64
CA THR A 31 3.97 13.22 -7.40
C THR A 31 3.83 12.31 -6.18
N ARG A 32 4.95 12.00 -5.51
CA ARG A 32 4.98 11.14 -4.32
C ARG A 32 4.41 11.88 -3.11
N ARG A 33 3.29 11.39 -2.57
CA ARG A 33 2.64 11.92 -1.36
C ARG A 33 3.09 11.25 -0.06
N VAL A 34 3.74 10.09 -0.14
CA VAL A 34 4.20 9.31 1.02
C VAL A 34 5.72 9.14 0.99
N PRO A 35 6.43 9.29 2.11
CA PRO A 35 7.90 9.18 2.13
C PRO A 35 8.42 7.76 1.87
N GLY A 36 7.59 6.72 2.06
CA GLY A 36 7.94 5.32 1.84
C GLY A 36 7.21 4.70 0.65
N LEU A 37 7.04 3.37 0.69
CA LEU A 37 6.39 2.61 -0.38
C LEU A 37 4.90 2.95 -0.51
N ARG A 38 4.45 3.17 -1.75
CA ARG A 38 3.04 3.33 -2.13
C ARG A 38 2.31 1.98 -2.07
N ARG A 39 0.98 2.03 -2.09
CA ARG A 39 0.14 0.83 -2.11
C ARG A 39 0.43 -0.06 -3.32
N GLU A 40 0.60 0.54 -4.49
CA GLU A 40 1.04 -0.07 -5.76
C GLU A 40 2.40 -0.78 -5.63
N GLU A 41 3.41 -0.08 -5.10
CA GLU A 41 4.76 -0.62 -4.86
C GLU A 41 4.74 -1.81 -3.87
N VAL A 42 3.92 -1.74 -2.84
CA VAL A 42 3.79 -2.79 -1.82
C VAL A 42 3.11 -4.02 -2.38
N ALA A 43 2.08 -3.82 -3.17
CA ALA A 43 1.33 -4.92 -3.76
C ALA A 43 2.17 -5.65 -4.81
N HIS A 44 2.98 -4.91 -5.57
CA HIS A 44 4.02 -5.48 -6.43
C HIS A 44 4.98 -6.37 -5.62
N LEU A 45 5.50 -5.89 -4.47
CA LEU A 45 6.33 -6.71 -3.57
C LEU A 45 5.62 -7.94 -3.02
N ALA A 46 4.33 -7.81 -2.72
CA ALA A 46 3.53 -8.88 -2.14
C ALA A 46 2.94 -9.85 -3.19
N GLY A 47 3.16 -9.61 -4.48
CA GLY A 47 2.57 -10.40 -5.55
C GLY A 47 1.05 -10.31 -5.63
N VAL A 48 0.45 -9.24 -5.09
CA VAL A 48 -1.00 -9.00 -5.11
C VAL A 48 -1.32 -7.83 -6.05
N SER A 49 -2.45 -7.87 -6.74
CA SER A 49 -2.87 -6.73 -7.56
C SER A 49 -3.47 -5.61 -6.69
N VAL A 50 -3.24 -4.35 -7.06
CA VAL A 50 -3.94 -3.17 -6.48
C VAL A 50 -5.17 -2.82 -7.30
N ASP A 51 -5.87 -3.83 -7.82
CA ASP A 51 -7.22 -3.63 -8.31
C ASP A 51 -8.10 -3.26 -7.11
N TYR A 52 -8.07 -1.98 -6.80
CA TYR A 52 -9.03 -1.32 -5.97
C TYR A 52 -10.25 -1.12 -6.86
N SER A 53 -10.99 -2.21 -7.10
CA SER A 53 -12.37 -2.13 -7.53
C SER A 53 -13.15 -1.47 -6.40
N ARG A 54 -13.05 -0.14 -6.34
CA ARG A 54 -14.08 0.73 -5.77
C ARG A 54 -15.26 0.73 -6.74
N SER A 55 -15.79 -0.44 -7.06
CA SER A 55 -17.11 -0.57 -7.65
C SER A 55 -18.07 -0.34 -6.50
N GLN A 56 -18.34 0.94 -6.23
CA GLN A 56 -19.63 1.34 -5.71
C GLN A 56 -20.62 0.94 -6.79
N GLU A 57 -21.28 -0.19 -6.62
CA GLU A 57 -22.51 -0.47 -7.36
C GLU A 57 -23.57 0.51 -6.81
N PRO A 58 -24.06 1.49 -7.59
CA PRO A 58 -25.27 2.18 -7.17
C PRO A 58 -26.41 1.15 -7.18
N PRO A 59 -27.35 1.19 -6.21
CA PRO A 59 -28.48 0.27 -6.21
C PRO A 59 -29.23 0.44 -7.52
N SER A 60 -29.33 -0.63 -8.31
CA SER A 60 -30.22 -0.69 -9.46
C SER A 60 -31.64 -0.49 -8.96
N GLU A 61 -32.17 0.69 -9.21
CA GLU A 61 -33.57 1.04 -9.03
C GLU A 61 -34.42 0.14 -9.96
N ALA A 62 -35.59 -0.24 -9.45
CA ALA A 62 -36.49 -1.22 -10.03
C ALA A 62 -37.14 -0.75 -11.35
N ASP A 63 -37.39 -1.69 -12.26
CA ASP A 63 -38.62 -1.77 -13.06
C ASP A 63 -38.90 -3.25 -13.43
#